data_AF-A0A967HA37-F1
#
_entry.id   AF-A0A967HA37-F1
#
_cell.length_a   1.000
_cell.length_b   1.000
_cell.length_c   1.000
_cell.angle_alpha   90.00
_cell.angle_beta   90.00
_cell.angle_gamma   90.00
#
_symmetry.space_group_name_H-M   'P 1'
#
loop_
_entity.id
_entity.type
_entity.pdbx_description
1 polymer ?
#
loop_
_entity_poly.entity_id
_entity_poly.type
_entity_poly.pdbx_seq_one_letter_code
_entity_poly.pdbx_strand_id
1 'polypeptide(L)' 'GIESLAGPSEITILTDESGDAGYIASDLLSQAEHDPQARSILVSTDEALVKETRSELEKQLETLPRREIA' A
#
# COMPACT_ATOMS: atom_id res chain seq x y z
N GLY A 1 -31.43 -6.58 10.48
CA GLY A 1 -30.90 -6.68 9.11
C GLY A 1 -29.39 -6.56 9.18
N ILE A 2 -28.66 -7.14 8.22
CA ILE A 2 -27.22 -6.91 8.08
C ILE A 2 -27.00 -5.71 7.16
N GLU A 3 -26.10 -4.79 7.54
CA GLU A 3 -25.90 -3.50 6.85
C GLU A 3 -25.19 -3.65 5.50
N SER A 4 -24.29 -4.63 5.34
CA SER A 4 -23.60 -4.93 4.08
C SER A 4 -22.97 -6.32 4.09
N LEU A 5 -22.68 -6.86 2.90
CA LEU A 5 -21.83 -8.04 2.71
C LEU A 5 -20.38 -7.55 2.61
N ALA A 6 -19.52 -7.93 3.56
CA ALA A 6 -18.11 -7.52 3.55
C ALA A 6 -17.35 -8.20 2.39
N GLY A 7 -16.72 -7.39 1.53
CA GLY A 7 -15.73 -7.83 0.56
C GLY A 7 -14.31 -7.57 1.08
N PRO A 8 -13.27 -8.04 0.35
CA PRO A 8 -11.89 -7.73 0.70
C PRO A 8 -11.66 -6.22 0.69
N SER A 9 -10.83 -5.75 1.62
CA SER A 9 -10.56 -4.33 1.79
C SER A 9 -9.56 -3.82 0.76
N GLU A 10 -9.75 -2.59 0.26
CA GLU A 10 -8.86 -1.99 -0.75
C GLU A 10 -8.49 -0.53 -0.44
N ILE A 11 -7.28 -0.13 -0.84
CA ILE A 11 -6.83 1.27 -0.88
C ILE A 11 -6.25 1.60 -2.26
N THR A 12 -6.51 2.81 -2.74
CA THR A 12 -5.85 3.37 -3.94
C THR A 12 -5.32 4.76 -3.64
N ILE A 13 -4.03 4.97 -3.88
CA ILE A 13 -3.34 6.26 -3.74
C ILE A 13 -3.10 6.82 -5.13
N LEU A 14 -3.50 8.08 -5.36
CA LEU A 14 -3.28 8.83 -6.59
C LEU A 14 -2.43 10.05 -6.28
N THR A 15 -1.26 10.18 -6.90
CA THR A 15 -0.32 11.29 -6.62
C THR A 15 0.57 11.58 -7.83
N ASP A 16 1.04 12.82 -7.96
CA ASP A 16 2.05 13.22 -8.92
C ASP A 16 3.45 13.15 -8.27
N GLU A 17 4.45 13.87 -8.77
CA GLU A 17 5.80 13.91 -8.21
C GLU A 17 5.89 14.52 -6.79
N SER A 18 4.82 15.13 -6.28
CA SER A 18 4.81 15.74 -4.93
C SER A 18 4.65 14.73 -3.80
N GLY A 19 4.33 13.46 -4.12
CA GLY A 19 4.18 12.40 -3.14
C GLY A 19 5.48 12.05 -2.41
N ASP A 20 5.36 11.66 -1.15
CA ASP A 20 6.49 11.12 -0.37
C ASP A 20 6.50 9.59 -0.47
N ALA A 21 7.56 9.03 -1.04
CA ALA A 21 7.67 7.60 -1.28
C ALA A 21 7.57 6.75 0.00
N GLY A 22 8.11 7.25 1.12
CA GLY A 22 8.13 6.56 2.40
C GLY A 22 6.73 6.49 3.02
N TYR A 23 5.99 7.60 2.99
CA TYR A 23 4.60 7.63 3.46
C TYR A 23 3.68 6.78 2.58
N ILE A 24 3.82 6.87 1.26
CA ILE A 24 3.03 6.05 0.33
C ILE A 24 3.28 4.57 0.59
N ALA A 25 4.54 4.15 0.73
CA ALA A 25 4.88 2.75 1.04
C ALA A 25 4.26 2.29 2.36
N SER A 26 4.33 3.13 3.40
CA SER A 26 3.73 2.85 4.71
C SER A 26 2.21 2.66 4.61
N ASP A 27 1.50 3.52 3.88
CA ASP A 27 0.05 3.41 3.71
C ASP A 27 -0.33 2.14 2.92
N LEU A 28 0.40 1.82 1.84
CA LEU A 28 0.17 0.61 1.05
C LEU A 28 0.38 -0.66 1.89
N LEU A 29 1.43 -0.70 2.71
CA LEU A 29 1.73 -1.83 3.60
C LEU A 29 0.71 -1.94 4.74
N SER A 30 0.24 -0.82 5.29
CA SER A 30 -0.78 -0.81 6.35
C SER A 30 -2.08 -1.48 5.90
N GLN A 31 -2.43 -1.34 4.62
CA GLN A 31 -3.57 -2.03 4.03
C GLN A 31 -3.26 -3.49 3.75
N ALA A 32 -2.07 -3.79 3.24
CA ALA A 32 -1.67 -5.15 2.90
C ALA A 32 -1.59 -6.07 4.13
N GLU A 33 -1.16 -5.55 5.29
CA GLU A 33 -1.07 -6.33 6.53
C GLU A 33 -2.42 -6.66 7.18
N HIS A 34 -3.50 -6.02 6.73
CA HIS A 34 -4.83 -6.15 7.35
C HIS A 34 -5.49 -7.49 7.01
N ASP A 35 -5.39 -7.94 5.76
CA ASP A 35 -6.00 -9.19 5.28
C ASP A 35 -5.25 -9.71 4.04
N PRO A 36 -5.01 -11.03 3.88
CA PRO A 36 -4.32 -11.58 2.70
C PRO A 36 -5.02 -11.34 1.35
N GLN A 37 -6.32 -10.99 1.36
CA GLN A 37 -7.08 -10.60 0.17
C GLN A 37 -7.12 -9.07 -0.01
N ALA A 38 -6.51 -8.30 0.89
CA ALA A 38 -6.44 -6.85 0.79
C ALA A 38 -5.68 -6.43 -0.47
N ARG A 39 -6.07 -5.27 -1.02
CA ARG A 39 -5.47 -4.71 -2.23
C ARG A 39 -4.98 -3.31 -1.98
N SER A 40 -3.73 -3.06 -2.34
CA SER A 40 -3.09 -1.75 -2.24
C SER A 40 -2.59 -1.32 -3.62
N ILE A 41 -3.05 -0.17 -4.11
CA ILE A 41 -2.77 0.30 -5.47
C ILE A 41 -2.18 1.72 -5.40
N LEU A 42 -1.05 1.93 -6.08
CA LEU A 42 -0.50 3.25 -6.35
C LEU A 42 -0.68 3.59 -7.83
N VAL A 43 -1.23 4.77 -8.09
CA VAL A 43 -1.27 5.39 -9.42
C VAL A 43 -0.52 6.71 -9.35
N SER A 44 0.49 6.88 -10.20
CA SER A 44 1.22 8.13 -10.28
C SER A 44 1.56 8.52 -11.71
N THR A 45 1.66 9.84 -11.94
CA THR A 45 2.14 10.42 -13.20
C THR A 45 3.66 10.50 -13.26
N ASP A 46 4.37 10.23 -12.16
CA ASP A 46 5.82 10.26 -12.08
C ASP A 46 6.41 8.85 -11.88
N GLU A 47 7.21 8.40 -12.85
CA GLU A 47 7.83 7.07 -12.81
C GLU A 47 8.94 6.98 -11.76
N ALA A 48 9.61 8.09 -11.44
CA ALA A 48 10.67 8.11 -10.44
C ALA A 48 10.10 7.84 -9.04
N LEU A 49 9.01 8.53 -8.68
CA LEU A 49 8.30 8.29 -7.44
C LEU A 49 7.84 6.83 -7.31
N VAL A 50 7.27 6.24 -8.37
CA VAL A 50 6.84 4.82 -8.32
C VAL A 50 8.02 3.88 -8.03
N LYS A 51 9.19 4.14 -8.62
CA LYS A 51 10.41 3.34 -8.35
C LYS A 51 10.91 3.54 -6.93
N GLU A 52 10.85 4.77 -6.43
CA GLU A 52 11.26 5.09 -5.06
C GLU A 52 10.32 4.42 -4.04
N THR A 53 8.99 4.51 -4.24
CA THR A 53 8.01 3.82 -3.40
C THR A 53 8.26 2.30 -3.40
N ARG A 54 8.61 1.70 -4.53
CA ARG A 54 8.95 0.27 -4.58
C ARG A 54 10.16 -0.07 -3.71
N SER A 55 11.19 0.77 -3.74
CA SER A 55 12.37 0.60 -2.88
C SER A 55 12.01 0.72 -1.40
N GLU A 56 11.17 1.70 -1.05
CA GLU A 56 10.67 1.86 0.32
C GLU A 56 9.78 0.69 0.78
N LEU A 57 8.96 0.13 -0.11
CA LEU A 57 8.18 -1.09 0.18
C LEU A 57 9.11 -2.25 0.55
N GLU A 58 10.15 -2.51 -0.25
CA GLU A 58 11.11 -3.59 0.03
C GLU A 58 11.80 -3.40 1.38
N LYS A 59 12.27 -2.18 1.67
CA LYS A 59 12.91 -1.85 2.95
C LYS A 59 11.97 -2.00 4.15
N GLN A 60 10.76 -1.46 4.04
CA GLN A 60 9.81 -1.45 5.15
C GLN A 60 9.28 -2.86 5.43
N LEU A 61 9.04 -3.66 4.38
CA LEU A 61 8.60 -5.06 4.49
C LEU A 61 9.56 -5.93 5.29
N GLU A 62 10.88 -5.67 5.22
CA GLU A 62 11.88 -6.40 6.01
C GLU A 62 11.69 -6.25 7.54
N THR A 63 11.09 -5.13 7.96
CA THR A 63 10.90 -4.79 9.37
C THR A 63 9.50 -5.07 9.90
N LEU A 64 8.55 -5.44 9.02
CA LEU A 64 7.17 -5.68 9.41
C LEU A 64 6.98 -7.00 10.16
N PRO A 65 6.32 -7.00 11.34
CA PRO A 65 6.01 -8.22 12.08
C PRO A 65 5.12 -9.20 11.32
N ARG A 66 4.30 -8.70 10.39
CA ARG A 66 3.31 -9.46 9.60
C ARG A 66 3.66 -9.53 8.10
N ARG A 67 4.96 -9.49 7.76
CA ARG A 67 5.44 -9.58 6.37
C ARG A 67 4.93 -10.77 5.55
N GLU A 68 4.43 -11.84 6.19
CA GLU A 68 3.88 -13.02 5.49
C GLU A 68 2.47 -12.77 4.96
N ILE A 69 1.81 -11.72 5.45
CA ILE A 69 0.45 -11.31 5.07
C ILE A 69 0.49 -10.09 4.14
N ALA A 70 1.45 -9.18 4.36
CA ALA A 70 1.64 -7.94 3.61
C ALA A 70 2.31 -8.13 2.24
#